data_AF-A0A956Z5Z0-F1
#
_entry.id   AF-A0A956Z5Z0-F1
#
_cell.length_a   1.000
_cell.length_b   1.000
_cell.length_c   1.000
_cell.angle_alpha   90.00
_cell.angle_beta   90.00
_cell.angle_gamma   90.00
#
_symmetry.space_group_name_H-M   'P 1'
#
loop_
_entity.id
_entity.type
_entity.pdbx_description
1 polymer ?
#
loop_
_entity_poly.entity_id
_entity_poly.type
_entity_poly.pdbx_seq_one_letter_code
_entity_poly.pdbx_strand_id
1 'polypeptide(L)'
;DANLGNKSNRSVIRQLTYDVAIGDNGQLDSRAAIDYDYPNNLADQDPAVDPQYHGPLDYRSLLQVFTLVGTVLTGTEGLGFEVTTVDDPLHNAFVTQVDVDYNSGERVQFSYTTLALIQSLGDYRHYRLLLQKQPGTPPELVNVQVSLPPTATILETIPEAAANYNLDRPILEFRVELSGDRWIDIYYSPSAAS
;
A
#
# COMPACT_ATOMS: atom_id res chain seq x y z
N ASP A 1 -11.13 3.62 2.23
CA ASP A 1 -12.13 3.06 3.16
C ASP A 1 -13.34 3.96 3.28
N ALA A 2 -14.53 3.37 3.13
CA ALA A 2 -15.80 4.00 3.43
C ALA A 2 -16.60 3.06 4.35
N ASN A 3 -16.89 3.50 5.58
CA ASN A 3 -17.53 2.66 6.59
C ASN A 3 -18.97 2.31 6.20
N LEU A 4 -19.34 1.06 6.44
CA LEU A 4 -20.64 0.46 6.15
C LEU A 4 -21.36 0.04 7.45
N GLY A 5 -21.81 1.01 8.24
CA GLY A 5 -22.80 0.77 9.29
C GLY A 5 -22.51 1.47 10.61
N ASN A 6 -21.28 1.37 11.12
CA ASN A 6 -20.88 2.05 12.36
C ASN A 6 -19.99 3.26 12.06
N LYS A 7 -19.49 3.93 13.11
CA LYS A 7 -18.57 5.08 12.98
C LYS A 7 -17.20 4.81 13.62
N SER A 8 -16.85 3.54 13.76
CA SER A 8 -15.68 3.06 14.50
C SER A 8 -14.33 3.28 13.80
N ASN A 9 -14.29 4.00 12.67
CA ASN A 9 -13.06 4.26 11.90
C ASN A 9 -11.91 4.82 12.75
N ARG A 10 -12.21 5.59 13.80
CA ARG A 10 -11.19 6.19 14.68
C ARG A 10 -10.63 5.19 15.69
N SER A 11 -11.33 4.08 15.90
CA SER A 11 -10.98 3.00 16.79
C SER A 11 -10.30 1.82 16.09
N VAL A 12 -10.18 1.89 14.76
CA VAL A 12 -9.48 0.88 13.95
C VAL A 12 -8.13 1.45 13.51
N ILE A 13 -7.07 0.79 13.97
CA ILE A 13 -5.69 1.10 13.63
C ILE A 13 -5.37 0.41 12.31
N ARG A 14 -4.73 1.13 11.39
CA ARG A 14 -4.33 0.61 10.08
C ARG A 14 -2.83 0.76 9.90
N GLN A 15 -2.19 -0.28 9.39
CA GLN A 15 -0.80 -0.26 8.96
C GLN A 15 -0.72 -0.73 7.51
N LEU A 16 0.03 -0.01 6.68
CA LEU A 16 0.18 -0.34 5.28
C LEU A 16 1.58 -0.89 5.02
N THR A 17 1.65 -1.92 4.20
CA THR A 17 2.90 -2.43 3.63
C THR A 17 2.79 -2.43 2.12
N TYR A 18 3.76 -1.84 1.44
CA TYR A 18 3.84 -1.87 -0.02
C TYR A 18 5.21 -2.40 -0.45
N ASP A 19 5.20 -3.53 -1.14
CA ASP A 19 6.40 -4.12 -1.71
C ASP A 19 6.32 -4.03 -3.23
N VAL A 20 7.44 -3.70 -3.87
CA VAL A 20 7.54 -3.71 -5.33
C VAL A 20 8.88 -4.27 -5.77
N ALA A 21 8.84 -5.24 -6.68
CA ALA A 21 10.00 -5.71 -7.39
C ALA A 21 10.00 -5.13 -8.81
N ILE A 22 11.12 -4.50 -9.16
CA ILE A 22 11.34 -3.93 -10.50
C ILE A 22 12.09 -4.97 -11.32
N GLY A 23 11.46 -5.47 -12.38
CA GLY A 23 12.08 -6.39 -13.33
C GLY A 23 13.09 -5.70 -14.25
N ASP A 24 13.91 -6.50 -14.95
CA ASP A 24 14.92 -5.99 -15.90
C ASP A 24 14.30 -5.17 -17.05
N ASN A 25 13.06 -5.51 -17.44
CA ASN A 25 12.26 -4.80 -18.43
C ASN A 25 11.53 -3.57 -17.87
N GLY A 26 11.70 -3.27 -16.58
CA GLY A 26 11.02 -2.19 -15.85
C GLY A 26 9.59 -2.51 -15.41
N GLN A 27 9.07 -3.71 -15.70
CA GLN A 27 7.77 -4.17 -15.17
C GLN A 27 7.80 -4.19 -13.64
N LEU A 28 6.68 -3.84 -13.02
CA LEU A 28 6.54 -3.79 -11.57
C LEU A 28 5.67 -4.93 -11.08
N ASP A 29 6.24 -5.82 -10.27
CA ASP A 29 5.50 -6.82 -9.51
C ASP A 29 5.25 -6.25 -8.11
N SER A 30 4.01 -5.87 -7.84
CA SER A 30 3.63 -5.11 -6.65
C SER A 30 2.77 -5.92 -5.70
N ARG A 31 2.90 -5.61 -4.41
CA ARG A 31 2.08 -6.16 -3.33
C ARG A 31 1.70 -5.04 -2.37
N ALA A 32 0.41 -4.81 -2.21
CA ALA A 32 -0.12 -3.90 -1.20
C ALA A 32 -0.86 -4.71 -0.13
N ALA A 33 -0.46 -4.55 1.13
CA ALA A 33 -1.11 -5.18 2.26
C ALA A 33 -1.56 -4.13 3.27
N ILE A 34 -2.72 -4.39 3.88
CA ILE A 34 -3.31 -3.53 4.91
C ILE A 34 -3.59 -4.43 6.10
N ASP A 35 -2.97 -4.10 7.22
CA ASP A 35 -3.26 -4.68 8.52
C ASP A 35 -4.27 -3.79 9.24
N TYR A 36 -5.37 -4.38 9.68
CA TYR A 36 -6.39 -3.78 10.52
C TYR A 36 -6.24 -4.35 11.93
N ASP A 37 -6.25 -3.48 12.93
CA ASP A 37 -6.34 -3.84 14.35
C ASP A 37 -7.47 -3.04 14.99
N TYR A 38 -8.42 -3.74 15.62
CA TYR A 38 -9.59 -3.14 16.25
C TYR A 38 -9.66 -3.48 17.74
N PRO A 39 -8.76 -2.92 18.56
CA PRO A 39 -8.59 -3.34 19.92
C PRO A 39 -9.68 -2.74 20.84
N ASN A 40 -10.18 -3.55 21.77
CA ASN A 40 -11.20 -3.12 22.73
C ASN A 40 -10.80 -1.89 23.57
N ASN A 41 -9.54 -1.81 23.97
CA ASN A 41 -9.02 -0.74 24.82
C ASN A 41 -9.19 0.66 24.20
N LEU A 42 -9.23 0.75 22.88
CA LEU A 42 -9.50 1.97 22.12
C LEU A 42 -10.99 2.09 21.83
N ALA A 43 -11.60 1.01 21.34
CA ALA A 43 -13.00 0.96 20.94
C ALA A 43 -13.97 1.29 22.09
N ASP A 44 -13.75 0.74 23.28
CA ASP A 44 -14.62 0.93 24.45
C ASP A 44 -14.63 2.36 24.98
N GLN A 45 -13.64 3.16 24.61
CA GLN A 45 -13.52 4.57 25.00
C GLN A 45 -14.09 5.52 23.95
N ASP A 46 -14.46 5.01 22.78
CA ASP A 46 -15.00 5.80 21.67
C ASP A 46 -16.53 5.87 21.77
N PRO A 47 -17.13 7.05 22.04
CA PRO A 47 -18.58 7.19 22.10
C PRO A 47 -19.30 6.82 20.79
N ALA A 48 -18.58 6.75 19.67
CA ALA A 48 -19.11 6.30 18.39
C ALA A 48 -19.25 4.77 18.29
N VAL A 49 -18.62 4.02 19.20
CA VAL A 49 -18.71 2.56 19.32
C VAL A 49 -19.74 2.23 20.41
N ASP A 50 -21.02 2.38 20.05
CA ASP A 50 -22.13 2.05 20.94
C ASP A 50 -23.12 1.14 20.20
N PRO A 51 -23.26 -0.13 20.60
CA PRO A 51 -24.13 -1.05 19.88
C PRO A 51 -25.62 -0.71 19.99
N GLN A 52 -26.01 0.04 21.02
CA GLN A 52 -27.39 0.47 21.23
C GLN A 52 -27.77 1.62 20.29
N TYR A 53 -26.85 2.53 19.97
CA TYR A 53 -27.15 3.74 19.20
C TYR A 53 -26.47 3.81 17.82
N HIS A 54 -25.43 3.03 17.58
CA HIS A 54 -24.52 3.16 16.43
C HIS A 54 -24.27 1.87 15.65
N GLY A 55 -25.04 0.81 15.94
CA GLY A 55 -25.08 -0.43 15.14
C GLY A 55 -24.09 -1.50 15.63
N PRO A 56 -23.89 -2.59 14.87
CA PRO A 56 -23.00 -3.68 15.28
C PRO A 56 -21.58 -3.20 15.64
N LEU A 57 -20.97 -3.88 16.61
CA LEU A 57 -19.60 -3.56 17.04
C LEU A 57 -18.58 -3.81 15.93
N ASP A 58 -18.78 -4.90 15.17
CA ASP A 58 -17.90 -5.30 14.07
C ASP A 58 -17.72 -4.18 13.05
N TYR A 59 -16.48 -3.98 12.66
CA TYR A 59 -16.10 -2.97 11.70
C TYR A 59 -16.32 -3.47 10.28
N ARG A 60 -17.09 -2.74 9.48
CA ARG A 60 -17.28 -3.04 8.06
C ARG A 60 -16.91 -1.86 7.21
N SER A 61 -16.09 -2.07 6.19
CA SER A 61 -15.64 -1.01 5.29
C SER A 61 -15.65 -1.47 3.85
N LEU A 62 -16.02 -0.55 2.95
CA LEU A 62 -15.67 -0.65 1.54
C LEU A 62 -14.21 -0.20 1.36
N LEU A 63 -13.34 -1.17 1.08
CA LEU A 63 -11.94 -0.95 0.74
C LEU A 63 -11.80 -0.69 -0.76
N GLN A 64 -11.02 0.33 -1.09
CA GLN A 64 -10.66 0.70 -2.45
C GLN A 64 -9.16 0.91 -2.52
N VAL A 65 -8.47 0.12 -3.32
CA VAL A 65 -7.04 0.27 -3.62
C VAL A 65 -6.91 0.86 -5.02
N PHE A 66 -6.48 2.12 -5.08
CA PHE A 66 -6.28 2.83 -6.34
C PHE A 66 -4.90 2.52 -6.92
N THR A 67 -4.86 2.12 -8.19
CA THR A 67 -3.65 1.79 -8.94
C THR A 67 -3.64 2.53 -10.27
N LEU A 68 -2.51 2.50 -10.97
CA LEU A 68 -2.39 3.15 -12.28
C LEU A 68 -3.16 2.37 -13.36
N VAL A 69 -3.53 3.08 -14.43
CA VAL A 69 -4.17 2.48 -15.62
C VAL A 69 -3.28 1.38 -16.20
N GLY A 70 -3.89 0.27 -16.60
CA GLY A 70 -3.18 -0.89 -17.16
C GLY A 70 -2.57 -1.81 -16.09
N THR A 71 -2.89 -1.59 -14.83
CA THR A 71 -2.56 -2.53 -13.74
C THR A 71 -3.44 -3.77 -13.82
N VAL A 72 -2.84 -4.95 -13.68
CA VAL A 72 -3.53 -6.25 -13.68
C VAL A 72 -3.42 -6.89 -12.30
N LEU A 73 -4.55 -7.14 -11.65
CA LEU A 73 -4.61 -7.91 -10.41
C LEU A 73 -4.19 -9.37 -10.70
N THR A 74 -3.18 -9.85 -9.99
CA THR A 74 -2.64 -11.21 -10.15
C THR A 74 -2.96 -12.13 -8.98
N GLY A 75 -3.32 -11.59 -7.81
CA GLY A 75 -3.74 -12.38 -6.67
C GLY A 75 -4.26 -11.54 -5.51
N THR A 76 -4.93 -12.22 -4.58
CA THR A 76 -5.41 -11.64 -3.32
C THR A 76 -5.23 -12.65 -2.19
N GLU A 77 -5.11 -12.16 -0.97
CA GLU A 77 -5.01 -12.98 0.24
C GLU A 77 -5.74 -12.30 1.40
N GLY A 78 -6.33 -13.11 2.28
CA GLY A 78 -7.02 -12.61 3.48
C GLY A 78 -8.36 -11.91 3.24
N LEU A 79 -8.90 -11.95 2.02
CA LEU A 79 -10.20 -11.34 1.71
C LEU A 79 -11.35 -12.31 1.97
N GLY A 80 -12.36 -11.84 2.73
CA GLY A 80 -13.63 -12.54 2.92
C GLY A 80 -14.64 -12.30 1.80
N PHE A 81 -14.37 -11.34 0.92
CA PHE A 81 -15.26 -10.92 -0.17
C PHE A 81 -14.51 -10.88 -1.51
N GLU A 82 -15.24 -11.10 -2.61
CA GLU A 82 -14.67 -10.99 -3.95
C GLU A 82 -14.20 -9.55 -4.23
N VAL A 83 -13.14 -9.43 -5.04
CA VAL A 83 -12.65 -8.14 -5.52
C VAL A 83 -13.29 -7.82 -6.85
N THR A 84 -13.85 -6.62 -6.95
CA THR A 84 -14.24 -6.03 -8.22
C THR A 84 -13.13 -5.11 -8.70
N THR A 85 -12.60 -5.37 -9.89
CA THR A 85 -11.74 -4.40 -10.60
C THR A 85 -12.62 -3.40 -11.32
N VAL A 86 -12.39 -2.12 -11.06
CA VAL A 86 -13.05 -1.00 -11.72
C VAL A 86 -12.02 -0.27 -12.55
N ASP A 87 -12.21 -0.28 -13.87
CA ASP A 87 -11.37 0.45 -14.82
C ASP A 87 -11.98 1.83 -15.08
N ASP A 88 -11.29 2.88 -14.66
CA ASP A 88 -11.63 4.28 -14.94
C ASP A 88 -10.58 4.87 -15.92
N PRO A 89 -10.93 5.84 -16.79
CA PRO A 89 -9.96 6.47 -17.69
C PRO A 89 -8.73 7.07 -17.01
N LEU A 90 -8.81 7.42 -15.72
CA LEU A 90 -7.72 8.06 -14.98
C LEU A 90 -6.95 7.09 -14.07
N HIS A 91 -7.54 5.96 -13.68
CA HIS A 91 -6.95 5.01 -12.74
C HIS A 91 -7.68 3.66 -12.78
N ASN A 92 -7.06 2.62 -12.22
CA ASN A 92 -7.73 1.37 -11.90
C ASN A 92 -8.01 1.34 -10.39
N ALA A 93 -9.07 0.65 -9.97
CA ALA A 93 -9.37 0.43 -8.56
C ALA A 93 -9.70 -1.03 -8.28
N PHE A 94 -9.15 -1.59 -7.21
CA PHE A 94 -9.58 -2.86 -6.62
C PHE A 94 -10.54 -2.55 -5.48
N VAL A 95 -11.79 -2.96 -5.63
CA VAL A 95 -12.87 -2.65 -4.70
C VAL A 95 -13.36 -3.92 -4.04
N THR A 96 -13.41 -3.93 -2.72
CA THR A 96 -13.92 -5.07 -1.93
C THR A 96 -14.44 -4.61 -0.58
N GLN A 97 -15.03 -5.51 0.18
CA GLN A 97 -15.44 -5.26 1.56
C GLN A 97 -14.43 -5.88 2.52
N VAL A 98 -14.25 -5.25 3.66
CA VAL A 98 -13.45 -5.75 4.78
C VAL A 98 -14.32 -5.73 6.02
N ASP A 99 -14.41 -6.88 6.67
CA ASP A 99 -15.06 -7.05 7.95
C ASP A 99 -13.96 -7.36 8.98
N VAL A 100 -13.94 -6.63 10.10
CA VAL A 100 -13.02 -6.84 11.22
C VAL A 100 -13.88 -6.98 12.46
N ASP A 101 -13.84 -8.17 13.04
CA ASP A 101 -14.57 -8.44 14.29
C ASP A 101 -14.08 -7.53 15.42
N TYR A 102 -14.97 -7.25 16.37
CA TYR A 102 -14.57 -6.49 17.55
C TYR A 102 -13.47 -7.20 18.36
N ASN A 103 -12.45 -6.44 18.79
CA ASN A 103 -11.30 -6.94 19.52
C ASN A 103 -10.51 -8.01 18.76
N SER A 104 -10.42 -7.86 17.43
CA SER A 104 -9.62 -8.70 16.55
C SER A 104 -8.78 -7.85 15.58
N GLY A 105 -8.05 -8.51 14.71
CA GLY A 105 -7.35 -7.89 13.60
C GLY A 105 -7.45 -8.74 12.35
N GLU A 106 -7.32 -8.09 11.21
CA GLU A 106 -7.42 -8.71 9.89
C GLU A 106 -6.31 -8.19 8.99
N ARG A 107 -5.78 -9.06 8.13
CA ARG A 107 -4.78 -8.67 7.14
C ARG A 107 -5.29 -9.02 5.76
N VAL A 108 -5.37 -8.02 4.90
CA VAL A 108 -5.74 -8.19 3.49
C VAL A 108 -4.58 -7.80 2.58
N GLN A 109 -4.46 -8.48 1.44
CA GLN A 109 -3.36 -8.26 0.51
C GLN A 109 -3.82 -8.37 -0.94
N PHE A 110 -3.24 -7.50 -1.77
CA PHE A 110 -3.43 -7.45 -3.22
C PHE A 110 -2.06 -7.60 -3.88
N SER A 111 -1.96 -8.53 -4.81
CA SER A 111 -0.80 -8.69 -5.70
C SER A 111 -1.21 -8.29 -7.11
N TYR A 112 -0.39 -7.48 -7.77
CA TYR A 112 -0.70 -6.96 -9.09
C TYR A 112 0.56 -6.61 -9.87
N THR A 113 0.41 -6.51 -11.18
CA THR A 113 1.47 -6.04 -12.08
C THR A 113 1.07 -4.73 -12.73
N THR A 114 2.04 -3.84 -12.91
CA THR A 114 1.87 -2.58 -13.64
C THR A 114 2.91 -2.48 -14.76
N LEU A 115 2.54 -1.82 -15.85
CA LEU A 115 3.46 -1.51 -16.95
C LEU A 115 4.68 -0.73 -16.45
N ALA A 116 5.75 -0.73 -17.25
CA ALA A 116 7.00 -0.08 -16.86
C ALA A 116 6.82 1.44 -16.63
N LEU A 117 7.02 1.86 -15.39
CA LEU A 117 6.99 3.27 -14.96
C LEU A 117 8.40 3.85 -14.77
N ILE A 118 9.43 3.07 -15.13
CA ILE A 118 10.82 3.47 -14.97
C ILE A 118 11.19 4.45 -16.07
N GLN A 119 11.53 5.68 -15.69
CA GLN A 119 12.01 6.70 -16.63
C GLN A 119 13.50 6.49 -16.88
N SER A 120 13.93 6.66 -18.13
CA SER A 120 15.34 6.71 -18.50
C SER A 120 15.84 8.15 -18.52
N LEU A 121 16.91 8.44 -17.80
CA LEU A 121 17.56 9.75 -17.71
C LEU A 121 19.05 9.60 -18.09
N GLY A 122 19.34 9.64 -19.38
CA GLY A 122 20.68 9.29 -19.88
C GLY A 122 21.03 7.84 -19.53
N ASP A 123 22.13 7.65 -18.81
CA ASP A 123 22.61 6.34 -18.37
C ASP A 123 21.94 5.83 -17.08
N TYR A 124 21.00 6.60 -16.51
CA TYR A 124 20.36 6.31 -15.24
C TYR A 124 18.87 6.00 -15.42
N ARG A 125 18.31 5.33 -14.42
CA ARG A 125 16.90 5.00 -14.28
C ARG A 125 16.33 5.73 -13.08
N HIS A 126 15.08 6.17 -13.21
CA HIS A 126 14.32 6.84 -12.16
C HIS A 126 13.00 6.11 -11.95
N TYR A 127 12.84 5.54 -10.76
CA TYR A 127 11.58 5.02 -10.27
C TYR A 127 10.95 6.04 -9.33
N ARG A 128 9.64 6.24 -9.46
CA ARG A 128 8.89 7.19 -8.66
C ARG A 128 7.59 6.58 -8.16
N LEU A 129 7.39 6.63 -6.85
CA LEU A 129 6.20 6.15 -6.16
C LEU A 129 5.51 7.31 -5.43
N LEU A 130 4.22 7.49 -5.67
CA LEU A 130 3.37 8.38 -4.89
C LEU A 130 2.59 7.59 -3.86
N LEU A 131 2.77 7.92 -2.59
CA LEU A 131 1.88 7.50 -1.50
C LEU A 131 0.89 8.64 -1.24
N GLN A 132 -0.40 8.39 -1.46
CA GLN A 132 -1.44 9.40 -1.27
C GLN A 132 -2.15 9.22 0.06
N LYS A 133 -2.23 10.32 0.82
CA LYS A 133 -2.93 10.34 2.08
C LYS A 133 -4.42 10.43 1.84
N GLN A 134 -5.19 9.52 2.45
CA GLN A 134 -6.64 9.65 2.48
C GLN A 134 -7.06 10.89 3.28
N PRO A 135 -7.82 11.83 2.68
CA PRO A 135 -8.32 13.00 3.40
C PRO A 135 -9.18 12.59 4.60
N GLY A 136 -9.02 13.28 5.73
CA GLY A 136 -9.86 13.07 6.91
C GLY A 136 -9.54 11.84 7.77
N THR A 137 -8.53 11.03 7.43
CA THR A 137 -8.03 9.95 8.33
C THR A 137 -6.86 10.44 9.19
N PRO A 138 -6.53 9.78 10.32
CA PRO A 138 -5.29 10.01 11.05
C PRO A 138 -4.05 9.73 10.18
N PRO A 139 -2.85 10.18 10.58
CA PRO A 139 -1.60 9.70 9.98
C PRO A 139 -1.51 8.18 10.08
N GLU A 140 -0.99 7.55 9.02
CA GLU A 140 -0.85 6.10 8.92
C GLU A 140 0.63 5.76 8.67
N LEU A 141 1.12 4.68 9.28
CA LEU A 141 2.47 4.19 9.02
C LEU A 141 2.46 3.30 7.78
N VAL A 142 3.36 3.60 6.85
CA VAL A 142 3.56 2.85 5.61
C VAL A 142 4.99 2.34 5.58
N ASN A 143 5.14 1.02 5.51
CA ASN A 143 6.42 0.39 5.20
C ASN A 143 6.48 0.13 3.70
N VAL A 144 7.51 0.66 3.04
CA VAL A 144 7.73 0.42 1.61
C VAL A 144 9.02 -0.35 1.42
N GLN A 145 8.96 -1.43 0.66
CA GLN A 145 10.14 -2.17 0.21
C GLN A 145 10.23 -2.12 -1.31
N VAL A 146 11.38 -1.70 -1.84
CA VAL A 146 11.66 -1.68 -3.28
C VAL A 146 12.83 -2.59 -3.57
N SER A 147 12.58 -3.65 -4.34
CA SER A 147 13.62 -4.52 -4.89
C SER A 147 13.99 -4.03 -6.29
N LEU A 148 15.23 -3.59 -6.48
CA LEU A 148 15.74 -3.18 -7.79
C LEU A 148 16.11 -4.41 -8.65
N PRO A 149 16.31 -4.23 -9.96
CA PRO A 149 16.84 -5.29 -10.80
C PRO A 149 18.18 -5.81 -10.26
N PRO A 150 18.54 -7.09 -10.50
CA PRO A 150 19.86 -7.60 -10.17
C PRO A 150 20.94 -6.66 -10.70
N THR A 151 22.04 -6.50 -9.96
CA THR A 151 23.21 -5.68 -10.35
C THR A 151 22.97 -4.17 -10.51
N ALA A 152 21.76 -3.67 -10.25
CA ALA A 152 21.51 -2.23 -10.20
C ALA A 152 22.39 -1.56 -9.13
N THR A 153 22.93 -0.38 -9.45
CA THR A 153 23.67 0.42 -8.46
C THR A 153 22.83 1.62 -8.07
N ILE A 154 22.51 1.72 -6.78
CA ILE A 154 21.75 2.84 -6.23
C ILE A 154 22.64 4.09 -6.28
N LEU A 155 22.09 5.17 -6.84
CA LEU A 155 22.76 6.46 -6.93
C LEU A 155 22.23 7.43 -5.89
N GLU A 156 20.90 7.52 -5.78
CA GLU A 156 20.22 8.42 -4.86
C GLU A 156 18.81 7.91 -4.54
N THR A 157 18.34 8.20 -3.33
CA THR A 157 16.94 7.99 -2.92
C THR A 157 16.42 9.23 -2.19
N ILE A 158 15.21 9.68 -2.52
CA ILE A 158 14.55 10.80 -1.86
C ILE A 158 13.13 10.36 -1.46
N PRO A 159 12.79 10.28 -0.16
CA PRO A 159 13.67 10.46 1.00
C PRO A 159 14.78 9.41 1.06
N GLU A 160 15.73 9.59 1.97
CA GLU A 160 16.75 8.57 2.24
C GLU A 160 16.07 7.26 2.71
N ALA A 161 16.51 6.14 2.16
CA ALA A 161 16.04 4.83 2.61
C ALA A 161 16.42 4.59 4.07
N ALA A 162 15.47 4.08 4.86
CA ALA A 162 15.70 3.71 6.25
C ALA A 162 16.69 2.53 6.38
N ALA A 163 16.71 1.65 5.37
CA ALA A 163 17.70 0.60 5.23
C ALA A 163 17.95 0.24 3.77
N ASN A 164 19.12 -0.30 3.49
CA ASN A 164 19.54 -0.79 2.18
C ASN A 164 20.28 -2.12 2.37
N TYR A 165 19.79 -3.17 1.69
CA TYR A 165 20.36 -4.51 1.74
C TYR A 165 20.77 -4.94 0.32
N ASN A 166 21.80 -5.76 0.23
CA ASN A 166 22.22 -6.37 -1.03
C ASN A 166 22.20 -7.89 -0.87
N LEU A 167 21.09 -8.51 -1.27
CA LEU A 167 20.81 -9.94 -1.16
C LEU A 167 20.46 -10.45 -2.56
N ASP A 168 21.49 -10.70 -3.38
CA ASP A 168 21.43 -10.98 -4.83
C ASP A 168 20.90 -9.83 -5.71
N ARG A 169 20.07 -8.96 -5.14
CA ARG A 169 19.63 -7.68 -5.69
C ARG A 169 19.58 -6.61 -4.60
N PRO A 170 19.67 -5.31 -4.95
CA PRO A 170 19.47 -4.23 -4.00
C PRO A 170 18.01 -4.17 -3.52
N ILE A 171 17.84 -4.03 -2.21
CA ILE A 171 16.53 -3.90 -1.55
C ILE A 171 16.58 -2.65 -0.67
N LEU A 172 15.67 -1.72 -0.95
CA LEU A 172 15.52 -0.46 -0.23
C LEU A 172 14.28 -0.50 0.65
N GLU A 173 14.41 -0.12 1.91
CA GLU A 173 13.29 0.00 2.84
C GLU A 173 13.05 1.46 3.22
N PHE A 174 11.79 1.88 3.20
CA PHE A 174 11.35 3.19 3.64
C PHE A 174 10.28 3.03 4.71
N ARG A 175 10.36 3.85 5.76
CA ARG A 175 9.35 3.96 6.80
C ARG A 175 8.76 5.35 6.73
N VAL A 176 7.50 5.44 6.31
CA VAL A 176 6.83 6.71 6.03
C VAL A 176 5.66 6.88 6.98
N GLU A 177 5.64 7.99 7.72
CA GLU A 177 4.42 8.45 8.38
C GLU A 177 3.64 9.32 7.39
N LEU A 178 2.50 8.79 6.92
CA LEU A 178 1.67 9.41 5.91
C LEU A 178 0.71 10.41 6.57
N SER A 179 1.21 11.60 6.91
CA SER A 179 0.41 12.75 7.37
C SER A 179 -0.09 13.64 6.22
N GLY A 180 0.40 13.40 5.01
CA GLY A 180 0.01 14.01 3.74
C GLY A 180 0.66 13.23 2.60
N ASP A 181 0.43 13.63 1.35
CA ASP A 181 1.02 12.93 0.19
C ASP A 181 2.57 12.94 0.27
N ARG A 182 3.18 11.83 -0.13
CA ARG A 182 4.63 11.63 -0.10
C ARG A 182 5.13 10.97 -1.38
N TRP A 183 6.23 11.49 -1.89
CA TRP A 183 6.97 10.87 -2.98
C TRP A 183 8.13 10.05 -2.43
N ILE A 184 8.38 8.91 -3.07
CA ILE A 184 9.64 8.18 -2.99
C ILE A 184 10.22 8.15 -4.40
N ASP A 185 11.38 8.76 -4.58
CA ASP A 185 12.15 8.83 -5.80
C ASP A 185 13.43 8.00 -5.62
N ILE A 186 13.72 7.14 -6.60
CA ILE A 186 14.89 6.26 -6.57
C ILE A 186 15.61 6.38 -7.90
N TYR A 187 16.86 6.83 -7.84
CA TYR A 187 17.77 6.93 -8.98
C TYR A 187 18.79 5.80 -8.89
N TYR A 188 18.94 5.05 -9.97
CA TYR A 188 19.87 3.93 -10.04
C TYR A 188 20.43 3.77 -11.45
N SER A 189 21.64 3.24 -11.57
CA SER A 189 22.14 2.79 -12.88
C SER A 189 21.72 1.34 -13.13
N PRO A 190 21.23 1.02 -14.35
CA PRO A 190 21.17 -0.37 -14.78
C PRO A 190 22.60 -0.89 -14.97
N SER A 191 22.83 -2.20 -14.86
CA SER A 191 24.16 -2.75 -15.18
C SER A 191 24.66 -2.25 -16.52
N ALA A 192 25.95 -1.95 -16.63
CA ALA A 192 26.59 -1.83 -17.93
C ALA A 192 26.28 -3.13 -18.71
N ALA A 193 25.71 -3.00 -19.90
CA ALA A 193 25.62 -4.13 -20.82
C ALA A 193 27.07 -4.54 -21.12
N SER A 194 27.48 -5.69 -20.59
CA SER A 194 28.75 -6.34 -20.94
C SER A 194 28.74 -6.81 -22.38
#